data_AF-A0A946EGU3-F1
#
_entry.id   AF-A0A946EGU3-F1
#
_cell.length_a   1.000
_cell.length_b   1.000
_cell.length_c   1.000
_cell.angle_alpha   90.00
_cell.angle_beta   90.00
_cell.angle_gamma   90.00
#
_symmetry.space_group_name_H-M   'P 1'
#
loop_
_entity.id
_entity.type
_entity.pdbx_description
1 polymer ?
#
loop_
_entity_poly.entity_id
_entity_poly.type
_entity_poly.pdbx_seq_one_letter_code
_entity_poly.pdbx_strand_id
1 'polypeptide(L)'
;CGGDGLQNIVAQQAVETGGLMTVLPLGRGNDFASSLKINNAKDTVLALKNGIIHHARYASVEFSNHSRITLTCAGVGLLSEAAFRASKIPFLHGRILYTLASLLCFINLKCHSYQLNTDGKKTRQENLIIAGAATEYTGGGIFIAPLARQEPDLLNVLSASSVTRLSAINLLNRAISGKHLSHPKVTNSYFAQCEIDNQTAGSWAKLVYGDGEFLGELPVKLTLGKRPLRVLTPTNI
;
A
#
# COMPACT_ATOMS: atom_id res chain seq x y z
N CYS A 1 -14.21 12.23 -8.06
CA CYS A 1 -15.03 11.11 -8.57
C CYS A 1 -14.15 10.21 -9.41
N GLY A 2 -13.92 8.95 -9.03
CA GLY A 2 -13.02 8.06 -9.77
C GLY A 2 -12.53 6.87 -8.94
N GLY A 3 -11.61 6.09 -9.51
CA GLY A 3 -10.92 5.01 -8.80
C GLY A 3 -9.67 5.47 -8.05
N ASP A 4 -8.95 4.50 -7.47
CA ASP A 4 -7.80 4.74 -6.57
C ASP A 4 -6.70 5.60 -7.23
N GLY A 5 -6.39 5.38 -8.51
CA GLY A 5 -5.39 6.20 -9.23
C GLY A 5 -5.75 7.69 -9.30
N LEU A 6 -7.00 8.04 -9.63
CA LEU A 6 -7.43 9.45 -9.63
C LEU A 6 -7.53 10.00 -8.22
N GLN A 7 -7.96 9.19 -7.25
CA GLN A 7 -7.99 9.58 -5.85
C GLN A 7 -6.60 9.95 -5.34
N ASN A 8 -5.56 9.21 -5.72
CA ASN A 8 -4.16 9.53 -5.39
C ASN A 8 -3.70 10.88 -5.97
N ILE A 9 -4.00 11.16 -7.24
CA ILE A 9 -3.63 12.44 -7.88
C ILE A 9 -4.27 13.61 -7.14
N VAL A 10 -5.57 13.51 -6.84
CA VAL A 10 -6.31 14.56 -6.12
C VAL A 10 -5.82 14.69 -4.68
N ALA A 11 -5.56 13.56 -4.00
CA ALA A 11 -5.04 13.55 -2.64
C ALA A 11 -3.66 14.19 -2.55
N GLN A 12 -2.78 13.97 -3.53
CA GLN A 12 -1.47 14.62 -3.57
C GLN A 12 -1.63 16.14 -3.60
N GLN A 13 -2.49 16.65 -4.48
CA GLN A 13 -2.77 18.09 -4.56
C GLN A 13 -3.44 18.62 -3.29
N ALA A 14 -4.34 17.86 -2.67
CA ALA A 14 -4.97 18.24 -1.41
C ALA A 14 -3.96 18.33 -0.25
N VAL A 15 -3.00 17.40 -0.17
CA VAL A 15 -1.90 17.46 0.80
C VAL A 15 -1.02 18.69 0.58
N GLU A 16 -0.61 18.94 -0.67
CA GLU A 16 0.28 20.04 -1.05
C GLU A 16 -0.35 21.42 -0.75
N THR A 17 -1.66 21.55 -0.98
CA THR A 17 -2.41 22.80 -0.80
C THR A 17 -3.06 22.94 0.59
N GLY A 18 -3.05 21.89 1.42
CA GLY A 18 -3.84 21.83 2.65
C GLY A 18 -5.36 21.75 2.42
N GLY A 19 -5.75 21.36 1.19
CA GLY A 19 -7.12 21.24 0.72
C GLY A 19 -7.91 20.16 1.46
N LEU A 20 -9.24 20.33 1.42
CA LEU A 20 -10.21 19.36 1.92
C LEU A 20 -10.79 18.61 0.72
N MET A 21 -10.83 17.29 0.77
CA MET A 21 -11.42 16.47 -0.30
C MET A 21 -12.49 15.52 0.23
N THR A 22 -13.25 14.93 -0.69
CA THR A 22 -14.05 13.73 -0.44
C THR A 22 -13.96 12.81 -1.65
N VAL A 23 -14.48 11.60 -1.51
CA VAL A 23 -14.38 10.56 -2.54
C VAL A 23 -15.76 10.18 -3.04
N LEU A 24 -15.92 10.09 -4.36
CA LEU A 24 -17.00 9.34 -5.00
C LEU A 24 -16.36 8.12 -5.67
N PRO A 25 -16.51 6.91 -5.08
CA PRO A 25 -15.83 5.71 -5.56
C PRO A 25 -16.47 5.21 -6.86
N LEU A 26 -15.75 5.34 -7.96
CA LEU A 26 -16.18 4.88 -9.29
C LEU A 26 -15.17 3.90 -9.92
N GLY A 27 -14.15 3.49 -9.17
CA GLY A 27 -13.13 2.54 -9.61
C GLY A 27 -13.46 1.09 -9.28
N ARG A 28 -12.47 0.21 -9.50
CA ARG A 28 -12.61 -1.23 -9.29
C ARG A 28 -12.18 -1.72 -7.91
N GLY A 29 -11.16 -1.09 -7.33
CA GLY A 29 -10.68 -1.37 -5.96
C GLY A 29 -11.42 -0.49 -4.96
N ASN A 30 -11.29 0.83 -5.11
CA ASN A 30 -11.80 1.84 -4.20
C ASN A 30 -11.37 1.60 -2.75
N ASP A 31 -10.15 1.08 -2.57
CA ASP A 31 -9.64 0.62 -1.27
C ASP A 31 -9.61 1.75 -0.26
N PHE A 32 -9.17 2.94 -0.70
CA PHE A 32 -9.16 4.12 0.14
C PHE A 32 -10.58 4.55 0.53
N ALA A 33 -11.51 4.61 -0.42
CA ALA A 33 -12.89 4.99 -0.15
C ALA A 33 -13.56 4.02 0.84
N SER A 34 -13.38 2.71 0.65
CA SER A 34 -13.89 1.68 1.56
C SER A 34 -13.29 1.78 2.96
N SER A 35 -12.00 2.15 3.08
CA SER A 35 -11.37 2.41 4.37
C SER A 35 -12.02 3.59 5.11
N LEU A 36 -12.56 4.56 4.36
CA LEU A 36 -13.27 5.74 4.85
C LEU A 36 -14.78 5.51 5.04
N LYS A 37 -15.27 4.28 4.93
CA LYS A 37 -16.70 3.93 4.95
C LYS A 37 -17.51 4.61 3.84
N ILE A 38 -16.87 4.96 2.72
CA ILE A 38 -17.51 5.51 1.53
C ILE A 38 -17.54 4.44 0.45
N ASN A 39 -18.67 3.77 0.28
CA ASN A 39 -18.81 2.67 -0.67
C ASN A 39 -19.66 3.03 -1.90
N ASN A 40 -20.45 4.08 -1.82
CA ASN A 40 -21.35 4.51 -2.90
C ASN A 40 -21.66 6.02 -2.84
N ALA A 41 -22.42 6.51 -3.82
CA ALA A 41 -22.77 7.93 -3.92
C ALA A 41 -23.56 8.48 -2.72
N LYS A 42 -24.40 7.65 -2.06
CA LYS A 42 -25.15 8.09 -0.87
C LYS A 42 -24.21 8.39 0.29
N ASP A 43 -23.16 7.57 0.46
CA ASP A 43 -22.15 7.79 1.49
C ASP A 43 -21.35 9.07 1.22
N THR A 44 -21.01 9.35 -0.04
CA THR A 44 -20.37 10.61 -0.44
C THR A 44 -21.25 11.82 -0.14
N VAL A 45 -22.53 11.76 -0.48
CA VAL A 45 -23.49 12.84 -0.17
C VAL A 45 -23.61 13.03 1.34
N LEU A 46 -23.63 11.94 2.11
CA LEU A 46 -23.69 11.99 3.57
C LEU A 46 -22.42 12.64 4.16
N ALA A 47 -21.24 12.30 3.63
CA ALA A 47 -19.98 12.91 4.02
C ALA A 47 -19.97 14.44 3.80
N LEU A 48 -20.46 14.88 2.63
CA LEU A 48 -20.60 16.30 2.30
C LEU A 48 -21.59 17.02 3.23
N LYS A 49 -22.71 16.37 3.57
CA LYS A 49 -23.73 16.95 4.46
C LYS A 49 -23.27 17.04 5.91
N ASN A 50 -22.60 16.00 6.42
CA ASN A 50 -22.21 15.91 7.81
C ASN A 50 -21.00 16.80 8.13
N GLY A 51 -20.13 17.05 7.15
CA GLY A 51 -18.96 17.92 7.34
C GLY A 51 -17.90 17.33 8.29
N ILE A 52 -17.97 16.03 8.60
CA ILE A 52 -17.01 15.35 9.48
C ILE A 52 -15.68 15.25 8.75
N ILE A 53 -14.62 15.82 9.33
CA ILE A 53 -13.26 15.78 8.77
C ILE A 53 -12.48 14.66 9.44
N HIS A 54 -12.10 13.65 8.66
CA HIS A 54 -11.14 12.63 9.04
C HIS A 54 -9.73 13.02 8.58
N HIS A 55 -8.74 12.73 9.42
CA HIS A 55 -7.32 13.01 9.18
C HIS A 55 -6.62 11.73 8.72
N ALA A 56 -6.67 11.46 7.42
CA ALA A 56 -6.12 10.24 6.83
C ALA A 56 -4.58 10.27 6.77
N ARG A 57 -3.97 9.12 7.10
CA ARG A 57 -2.53 8.86 6.88
C ARG A 57 -2.28 8.50 5.41
N TYR A 58 -1.09 8.81 4.93
CA TYR A 58 -0.57 8.35 3.64
C TYR A 58 0.94 8.14 3.77
N ALA A 59 1.53 7.41 2.82
CA ALA A 59 2.97 7.29 2.68
C ALA A 59 3.45 8.23 1.56
N SER A 60 4.54 8.93 1.82
CA SER A 60 5.29 9.68 0.81
C SER A 60 6.28 8.74 0.13
N VAL A 61 6.34 8.83 -1.18
CA VAL A 61 7.19 8.00 -2.05
C VAL A 61 8.07 8.92 -2.86
N GLU A 62 9.34 9.01 -2.50
CA GLU A 62 10.30 9.93 -3.09
C GLU A 62 11.30 9.17 -3.98
N PHE A 63 11.40 9.59 -5.23
CA PHE A 63 12.39 9.15 -6.21
C PHE A 63 13.37 10.28 -6.49
N SER A 64 14.43 10.00 -7.25
CA SER A 64 15.47 10.98 -7.57
C SER A 64 14.96 12.23 -8.33
N ASN A 65 13.92 12.07 -9.14
CA ASN A 65 13.42 13.11 -10.05
C ASN A 65 11.97 13.54 -9.77
N HIS A 66 11.23 12.83 -8.92
CA HIS A 66 9.84 13.15 -8.62
C HIS A 66 9.39 12.51 -7.30
N SER A 67 8.25 12.96 -6.79
CA SER A 67 7.57 12.35 -5.64
C SER A 67 6.11 12.03 -5.95
N ARG A 68 5.59 11.05 -5.22
CA ARG A 68 4.20 10.60 -5.23
C ARG A 68 3.76 10.36 -3.80
N ILE A 69 2.46 10.15 -3.62
CA ILE A 69 1.91 9.61 -2.38
C ILE A 69 1.17 8.30 -2.65
N THR A 70 0.98 7.52 -1.59
CA THR A 70 0.05 6.39 -1.58
C THR A 70 -0.82 6.46 -0.33
N LEU A 71 -2.11 6.19 -0.48
CA LEU A 71 -3.11 6.23 0.57
C LEU A 71 -3.14 4.94 1.40
N THR A 72 -2.55 3.84 0.92
CA THR A 72 -2.42 2.60 1.70
C THR A 72 -0.97 2.22 1.97
N CYS A 73 -0.25 1.76 0.95
CA CYS A 73 1.13 1.34 1.05
C CYS A 73 1.84 1.45 -0.30
N ALA A 74 3.16 1.50 -0.24
CA ALA A 74 4.06 1.39 -1.39
C ALA A 74 5.16 0.38 -1.10
N GLY A 75 5.67 -0.26 -2.14
CA GLY A 75 6.67 -1.30 -1.96
C GLY A 75 7.12 -1.97 -3.24
N VAL A 76 7.84 -3.08 -3.06
CA VAL A 76 8.51 -3.83 -4.12
C VAL A 76 8.29 -5.34 -4.00
N GLY A 77 8.69 -6.06 -5.05
CA GLY A 77 8.60 -7.53 -5.12
C GLY A 77 7.18 -8.00 -5.43
N LEU A 78 6.68 -8.93 -4.61
CA LEU A 78 5.36 -9.55 -4.76
C LEU A 78 4.24 -8.51 -4.83
N LEU A 79 4.37 -7.37 -4.12
CA LEU A 79 3.40 -6.28 -4.19
C LEU A 79 3.28 -5.73 -5.63
N SER A 80 4.41 -5.44 -6.25
CA SER A 80 4.51 -4.92 -7.63
C SER A 80 4.01 -5.94 -8.65
N GLU A 81 4.40 -7.19 -8.50
CA GLU A 81 3.98 -8.26 -9.40
C GLU A 81 2.47 -8.53 -9.31
N ALA A 82 1.91 -8.53 -8.10
CA ALA A 82 0.47 -8.70 -7.87
C ALA A 82 -0.34 -7.53 -8.42
N ALA A 83 0.09 -6.28 -8.18
CA ALA A 83 -0.56 -5.09 -8.71
C ALA A 83 -0.58 -5.08 -10.25
N PHE A 84 0.56 -5.39 -10.88
CA PHE A 84 0.62 -5.51 -12.33
C PHE A 84 -0.34 -6.57 -12.86
N ARG A 85 -0.38 -7.77 -12.25
CA ARG A 85 -1.27 -8.85 -12.70
C ARG A 85 -2.74 -8.49 -12.48
N ALA A 86 -3.07 -7.81 -11.39
CA ALA A 86 -4.42 -7.28 -11.16
C ALA A 86 -4.85 -6.32 -12.28
N SER A 87 -3.95 -5.45 -12.76
CA SER A 87 -4.25 -4.54 -13.88
C SER A 87 -4.66 -5.28 -15.17
N LYS A 88 -4.20 -6.52 -15.36
CA LYS A 88 -4.48 -7.36 -16.54
C LYS A 88 -5.78 -8.15 -16.46
N ILE A 89 -6.50 -8.10 -15.34
CA ILE A 89 -7.77 -8.82 -15.17
C ILE A 89 -8.90 -7.79 -15.23
N PRO A 90 -9.59 -7.63 -16.37
CA PRO A 90 -10.56 -6.54 -16.55
C PRO A 90 -11.89 -6.77 -15.81
N PHE A 91 -12.27 -8.03 -15.57
CA PHE A 91 -13.62 -8.40 -15.13
C PHE A 91 -13.78 -8.55 -13.60
N LEU A 92 -12.68 -8.60 -12.84
CA LEU A 92 -12.72 -8.73 -11.38
C LEU A 92 -12.53 -7.38 -10.70
N HIS A 93 -13.09 -7.27 -9.50
CA HIS A 93 -13.14 -6.05 -8.70
C HIS A 93 -12.84 -6.37 -7.23
N GLY A 94 -12.36 -5.36 -6.48
CA GLY A 94 -12.11 -5.42 -5.05
C GLY A 94 -11.26 -6.63 -4.61
N ARG A 95 -11.60 -7.18 -3.45
CA ARG A 95 -10.83 -8.24 -2.78
C ARG A 95 -10.56 -9.48 -3.64
N ILE A 96 -11.53 -9.90 -4.46
CA ILE A 96 -11.41 -11.10 -5.30
C ILE A 96 -10.30 -10.90 -6.34
N LEU A 97 -10.26 -9.73 -6.97
CA LEU A 97 -9.23 -9.36 -7.94
C LEU A 97 -7.83 -9.49 -7.33
N TYR A 98 -7.61 -8.85 -6.19
CA TYR A 98 -6.30 -8.81 -5.54
C TYR A 98 -5.87 -10.15 -4.97
N THR A 99 -6.81 -10.94 -4.43
CA THR A 99 -6.54 -12.30 -3.95
C THR A 99 -6.12 -13.19 -5.11
N LEU A 100 -6.83 -13.15 -6.25
CA LEU A 100 -6.49 -13.93 -7.43
C LEU A 100 -5.14 -13.49 -8.03
N ALA A 101 -4.90 -12.19 -8.15
CA ALA A 101 -3.64 -11.67 -8.65
C ALA A 101 -2.45 -12.12 -7.79
N SER A 102 -2.61 -12.12 -6.46
CA SER A 102 -1.61 -12.62 -5.52
C SER A 102 -1.36 -14.13 -5.70
N LEU A 103 -2.42 -14.93 -5.82
CA LEU A 103 -2.32 -16.37 -6.05
C LEU A 103 -1.58 -16.69 -7.35
N LEU A 104 -1.83 -15.94 -8.42
CA LEU A 104 -1.11 -16.10 -9.68
C LEU A 104 0.39 -15.89 -9.46
N CYS A 105 0.81 -14.92 -8.64
CA CYS A 105 2.24 -14.65 -8.38
C CYS A 105 2.95 -15.86 -7.77
N PHE A 106 2.25 -16.66 -6.97
CA PHE A 106 2.82 -17.83 -6.31
C PHE A 106 3.27 -18.93 -7.28
N ILE A 107 2.79 -18.91 -8.54
CA ILE A 107 3.28 -19.80 -9.61
C ILE A 107 4.78 -19.55 -9.84
N ASN A 108 5.22 -18.30 -9.79
CA ASN A 108 6.61 -17.90 -10.02
C ASN A 108 7.13 -17.05 -8.85
N LEU A 109 7.02 -17.59 -7.64
CA LEU A 109 7.44 -16.91 -6.42
C LEU A 109 8.95 -16.64 -6.46
N LYS A 110 9.34 -15.36 -6.46
CA LYS A 110 10.74 -14.92 -6.54
C LYS A 110 11.09 -14.00 -5.38
N CYS A 111 12.21 -14.32 -4.72
CA CYS A 111 12.88 -13.37 -3.84
C CYS A 111 13.80 -12.47 -4.66
N HIS A 112 13.98 -11.25 -4.17
CA HIS A 112 14.92 -10.30 -4.72
C HIS A 112 15.82 -9.78 -3.60
N SER A 113 17.09 -9.52 -3.94
CA SER A 113 18.04 -8.91 -3.02
C SER A 113 17.88 -7.40 -3.06
N TYR A 114 17.63 -6.81 -1.90
CA TYR A 114 17.48 -5.38 -1.69
C TYR A 114 18.52 -4.89 -0.69
N GLN A 115 18.98 -3.67 -0.89
CA GLN A 115 19.70 -2.90 0.10
C GLN A 115 18.70 -1.95 0.77
N LEU A 116 18.43 -2.17 2.05
CA LEU A 116 17.64 -1.25 2.85
C LEU A 116 18.54 -0.28 3.59
N ASN A 117 18.10 0.97 3.70
CA ASN A 117 18.64 1.96 4.61
C ASN A 117 17.49 2.51 5.45
N THR A 118 17.40 2.04 6.69
CA THR A 118 16.34 2.39 7.65
C THR A 118 16.96 3.22 8.76
N ASP A 119 16.55 4.48 8.89
CA ASP A 119 17.07 5.41 9.90
C ASP A 119 18.61 5.44 9.99
N GLY A 120 19.27 5.39 8.83
CA GLY A 120 20.74 5.42 8.69
C GLY A 120 21.43 4.05 8.79
N LYS A 121 20.70 2.99 9.14
CA LYS A 121 21.24 1.63 9.20
C LYS A 121 21.04 0.89 7.88
N LYS A 122 22.15 0.55 7.24
CA LYS A 122 22.18 -0.24 6.01
C LYS A 122 22.12 -1.74 6.31
N THR A 123 21.16 -2.44 5.71
CA THR A 123 21.07 -3.91 5.77
C THR A 123 20.76 -4.48 4.39
N ARG A 124 21.42 -5.59 4.05
CA ARG A 124 21.10 -6.35 2.84
C ARG A 124 20.14 -7.47 3.20
N GLN A 125 19.06 -7.61 2.45
CA GLN A 125 18.03 -8.61 2.71
C GLN A 125 17.57 -9.28 1.41
N GLU A 126 17.09 -10.52 1.51
CA GLU A 126 16.42 -11.24 0.43
C GLU A 126 14.94 -11.40 0.77
N ASN A 127 14.10 -10.70 0.02
CA ASN A 127 12.68 -10.58 0.35
C ASN A 127 11.80 -10.89 -0.84
N LEU A 128 10.67 -11.54 -0.55
CA LEU A 128 9.53 -11.66 -1.45
C LEU A 128 8.80 -10.33 -1.57
N ILE A 129 8.64 -9.63 -0.45
CA ILE A 129 7.90 -8.38 -0.37
C ILE A 129 8.55 -7.47 0.66
N ILE A 130 8.58 -6.18 0.34
CA ILE A 130 8.86 -5.09 1.27
C ILE A 130 7.80 -4.03 0.99
N ALA A 131 7.07 -3.61 2.02
CA ALA A 131 6.01 -2.63 1.93
C ALA A 131 6.11 -1.63 3.09
N GLY A 132 6.18 -0.34 2.75
CA GLY A 132 5.94 0.75 3.68
C GLY A 132 4.45 1.08 3.70
N ALA A 133 3.81 0.92 4.84
CA ALA A 133 2.37 1.01 5.00
C ALA A 133 1.96 2.19 5.89
N ALA A 134 1.05 3.01 5.37
CA ALA A 134 0.39 4.08 6.11
C ALA A 134 -0.94 3.63 6.76
N THR A 135 -1.54 2.57 6.22
CA THR A 135 -2.77 1.95 6.73
C THR A 135 -2.63 0.43 6.84
N GLU A 136 -3.58 -0.19 7.51
CA GLU A 136 -3.54 -1.63 7.79
C GLU A 136 -3.84 -2.49 6.56
N TYR A 137 -4.49 -1.90 5.56
CA TYR A 137 -5.15 -2.61 4.47
C TYR A 137 -4.57 -2.20 3.12
N THR A 138 -4.55 -3.14 2.18
CA THR A 138 -4.31 -2.87 0.76
C THR A 138 -5.13 -3.86 -0.08
N GLY A 139 -5.33 -3.56 -1.35
CA GLY A 139 -5.79 -4.54 -2.33
C GLY A 139 -7.11 -5.22 -1.95
N GLY A 140 -8.16 -4.43 -1.77
CA GLY A 140 -9.50 -4.93 -1.44
C GLY A 140 -9.67 -5.38 0.01
N GLY A 141 -8.96 -4.73 0.94
CA GLY A 141 -9.10 -5.00 2.38
C GLY A 141 -8.28 -6.19 2.90
N ILE A 142 -7.26 -6.63 2.16
CA ILE A 142 -6.26 -7.57 2.69
C ILE A 142 -5.39 -6.82 3.70
N PHE A 143 -5.12 -7.39 4.87
CA PHE A 143 -4.22 -6.75 5.81
C PHE A 143 -2.78 -6.90 5.33
N ILE A 144 -2.18 -5.81 4.84
CA ILE A 144 -0.76 -5.78 4.53
C ILE A 144 0.05 -5.63 5.82
N ALA A 145 -0.35 -4.69 6.67
CA ALA A 145 0.34 -4.31 7.90
C ALA A 145 -0.68 -4.07 9.03
N PRO A 146 -1.18 -5.13 9.70
CA PRO A 146 -2.23 -5.02 10.72
C PRO A 146 -1.95 -4.03 11.85
N LEU A 147 -0.67 -3.72 12.08
CA LEU A 147 -0.20 -2.83 13.13
C LEU A 147 0.29 -1.48 12.59
N ALA A 148 -0.08 -1.10 11.36
CA ALA A 148 0.40 0.12 10.71
C ALA A 148 0.22 1.40 11.55
N ARG A 149 -0.83 1.44 12.39
CA ARG A 149 -1.14 2.58 13.26
C ARG A 149 -0.60 2.48 14.68
N GLN A 150 0.10 1.40 15.03
CA GLN A 150 0.63 1.21 16.39
C GLN A 150 1.63 2.30 16.78
N GLU A 151 2.47 2.71 15.85
CA GLU A 151 3.36 3.87 16.00
C GLU A 151 2.79 5.05 15.19
N PRO A 152 2.33 6.13 15.85
CA PRO A 152 1.64 7.23 15.16
C PRO A 152 2.51 7.97 14.14
N ASP A 153 3.77 8.20 14.49
CA ASP A 153 4.68 9.10 13.75
C ASP A 153 5.71 8.34 12.89
N LEU A 154 5.69 7.01 12.91
CA LEU A 154 6.60 6.17 12.16
C LEU A 154 5.90 5.44 11.02
N LEU A 155 6.64 5.17 9.95
CA LEU A 155 6.20 4.31 8.87
C LEU A 155 6.32 2.86 9.30
N ASN A 156 5.23 2.09 9.17
CA ASN A 156 5.30 0.65 9.32
C ASN A 156 5.94 0.03 8.09
N VAL A 157 7.02 -0.72 8.26
CA VAL A 157 7.69 -1.47 7.21
C VAL A 157 7.48 -2.95 7.47
N LEU A 158 6.66 -3.57 6.62
CA LEU A 158 6.46 -5.01 6.59
C LEU A 158 7.35 -5.63 5.52
N SER A 159 8.03 -6.71 5.87
CA SER A 159 8.78 -7.50 4.91
C SER A 159 8.55 -8.99 5.12
N ALA A 160 8.65 -9.77 4.05
CA ALA A 160 8.70 -11.22 4.16
C ALA A 160 9.85 -11.79 3.34
N SER A 161 10.61 -12.71 3.95
CA SER A 161 11.70 -13.44 3.31
C SER A 161 11.18 -14.68 2.58
N SER A 162 12.09 -15.43 1.94
CA SER A 162 11.76 -16.62 1.14
C SER A 162 10.90 -17.64 1.91
N VAL A 163 9.85 -18.12 1.24
CA VAL A 163 8.97 -19.20 1.69
C VAL A 163 8.65 -20.16 0.54
N THR A 164 8.18 -21.35 0.88
CA THR A 164 7.63 -22.29 -0.11
C THR A 164 6.29 -21.78 -0.64
N ARG A 165 5.86 -22.29 -1.81
CA ARG A 165 4.56 -21.92 -2.40
C ARG A 165 3.37 -22.20 -1.48
N LEU A 166 3.37 -23.35 -0.79
CA LEU A 166 2.32 -23.69 0.19
C LEU A 166 2.32 -22.70 1.37
N SER A 167 3.51 -22.33 1.87
CA SER A 167 3.64 -21.33 2.93
C SER A 167 3.16 -19.95 2.46
N ALA A 168 3.43 -19.55 1.21
CA ALA A 168 2.90 -18.32 0.64
C ALA A 168 1.36 -18.30 0.56
N ILE A 169 0.72 -19.41 0.16
CA ILE A 169 -0.75 -19.53 0.16
C ILE A 169 -1.30 -19.41 1.58
N ASN A 170 -0.67 -20.08 2.56
CA ASN A 170 -1.08 -19.98 3.97
C ASN A 170 -0.91 -18.54 4.49
N LEU A 171 0.21 -17.89 4.17
CA LEU A 171 0.45 -16.49 4.51
C LEU A 171 -0.61 -15.56 3.93
N LEU A 172 -1.05 -15.77 2.68
CA LEU A 172 -2.14 -14.99 2.08
C LEU A 172 -3.46 -15.17 2.84
N ASN A 173 -3.82 -16.42 3.18
CA ASN A 173 -5.02 -16.70 3.99
C ASN A 173 -4.95 -16.06 5.38
N ARG A 174 -3.75 -16.03 5.98
CA ARG A 174 -3.52 -15.36 7.26
C ARG A 174 -3.55 -13.84 7.11
N ALA A 175 -3.03 -13.28 6.03
CA ALA A 175 -3.07 -11.85 5.73
C ALA A 175 -4.50 -11.35 5.54
N ILE A 176 -5.36 -12.16 4.93
CA ILE A 176 -6.80 -11.89 4.86
C ILE A 176 -7.44 -11.66 6.26
N SER A 177 -6.94 -12.34 7.29
CA SER A 177 -7.42 -12.22 8.67
C SER A 177 -6.50 -11.40 9.59
N GLY A 178 -5.45 -10.78 9.04
CA GLY A 178 -4.46 -10.01 9.79
C GLY A 178 -3.55 -10.85 10.69
N LYS A 179 -3.52 -12.17 10.53
CA LYS A 179 -2.80 -13.12 11.39
C LYS A 179 -1.42 -13.50 10.87
N HIS A 180 -0.95 -12.95 9.75
CA HIS A 180 0.33 -13.35 9.12
C HIS A 180 1.57 -12.93 9.91
N LEU A 181 1.45 -11.95 10.81
CA LEU A 181 2.57 -11.42 11.60
C LEU A 181 3.23 -12.46 12.52
N SER A 182 2.53 -13.52 12.91
CA SER A 182 3.11 -14.57 13.76
C SER A 182 3.99 -15.56 12.99
N HIS A 183 4.10 -15.44 11.66
CA HIS A 183 4.94 -16.31 10.86
C HIS A 183 6.42 -15.87 10.95
N PRO A 184 7.39 -16.77 11.18
CA PRO A 184 8.79 -16.39 11.44
C PRO A 184 9.51 -15.75 10.25
N LYS A 185 8.94 -15.88 9.04
CA LYS A 185 9.46 -15.25 7.82
C LYS A 185 8.88 -13.86 7.55
N VAL A 186 7.94 -13.39 8.38
CA VAL A 186 7.34 -12.06 8.30
C VAL A 186 7.94 -11.18 9.39
N THR A 187 8.37 -9.99 9.01
CA THR A 187 8.90 -8.98 9.94
C THR A 187 8.07 -7.72 9.83
N ASN A 188 7.71 -7.17 10.98
CA ASN A 188 6.98 -5.92 11.12
C ASN A 188 7.86 -4.97 11.95
N SER A 189 8.19 -3.82 11.40
CA SER A 189 9.07 -2.84 12.04
C SER A 189 8.59 -1.42 11.77
N TYR A 190 9.08 -0.46 12.54
CA TYR A 190 8.69 0.94 12.43
C TYR A 190 9.93 1.80 12.29
N PHE A 191 9.94 2.70 11.31
CA PHE A 191 11.08 3.57 11.00
C PHE A 191 10.60 4.97 10.63
N ALA A 192 11.42 5.98 10.86
CA ALA A 192 11.11 7.34 10.41
C ALA A 192 11.24 7.46 8.88
N GLN A 193 12.21 6.74 8.31
CA GLN A 193 12.39 6.60 6.87
C GLN A 193 12.93 5.22 6.49
N CYS A 194 12.52 4.75 5.30
CA CYS A 194 13.01 3.51 4.70
C CYS A 194 13.39 3.76 3.25
N GLU A 195 14.67 3.69 2.94
CA GLU A 195 15.15 3.74 1.57
C GLU A 195 15.40 2.31 1.08
N ILE A 196 14.94 2.02 -0.12
CA ILE A 196 15.08 0.73 -0.78
C ILE A 196 15.90 0.95 -2.04
N ASP A 197 16.96 0.17 -2.19
CA ASP A 197 17.78 0.13 -3.39
C ASP A 197 17.85 -1.31 -3.91
N ASN A 198 17.96 -1.45 -5.22
CA ASN A 198 17.97 -2.72 -5.90
C ASN A 198 19.40 -3.28 -5.99
N GLN A 199 19.58 -4.55 -5.68
CA GLN A 199 20.84 -5.27 -5.87
C GLN A 199 20.71 -6.38 -6.93
N THR A 200 19.55 -6.52 -7.56
CA THR A 200 19.21 -7.63 -8.46
C THR A 200 18.82 -7.13 -9.85
N ALA A 201 19.39 -7.68 -10.92
CA ALA A 201 19.05 -7.29 -12.30
C ALA A 201 17.65 -7.74 -12.79
N GLY A 202 16.78 -8.25 -11.90
CA GLY A 202 15.45 -8.75 -12.26
C GLY A 202 14.48 -7.62 -12.62
N SER A 203 13.69 -7.81 -13.69
CA SER A 203 12.74 -6.79 -14.18
C SER A 203 11.71 -6.36 -13.14
N TRP A 204 11.23 -7.28 -12.30
CA TRP A 204 10.27 -6.99 -11.22
C TRP A 204 10.92 -6.37 -9.98
N ALA A 205 12.19 -6.68 -9.72
CA ALA A 205 12.88 -6.27 -8.50
C ALA A 205 12.95 -4.75 -8.36
N LYS A 206 13.10 -4.03 -9.48
CA LYS A 206 13.23 -2.58 -9.48
C LYS A 206 11.90 -1.82 -9.44
N LEU A 207 10.76 -2.46 -9.67
CA LEU A 207 9.50 -1.75 -9.84
C LEU A 207 8.86 -1.44 -8.49
N VAL A 208 8.53 -0.17 -8.28
CA VAL A 208 7.80 0.31 -7.11
C VAL A 208 6.34 0.50 -7.47
N TYR A 209 5.46 -0.16 -6.71
CA TYR A 209 4.02 0.00 -6.83
C TYR A 209 3.42 0.45 -5.51
N GLY A 210 2.29 1.12 -5.59
CA GLY A 210 1.44 1.42 -4.45
C GLY A 210 0.02 1.72 -4.89
N ASP A 211 -0.96 1.36 -4.05
CA ASP A 211 -2.39 1.46 -4.35
C ASP A 211 -2.79 0.89 -5.74
N GLY A 212 -2.09 -0.14 -6.21
CA GLY A 212 -2.35 -0.78 -7.51
C GLY A 212 -1.70 -0.08 -8.72
N GLU A 213 -1.03 1.05 -8.53
CA GLU A 213 -0.43 1.86 -9.59
C GLU A 213 1.09 1.73 -9.62
N PHE A 214 1.68 1.85 -10.81
CA PHE A 214 3.13 1.96 -10.98
C PHE A 214 3.59 3.37 -10.58
N LEU A 215 4.51 3.45 -9.62
CA LEU A 215 4.98 4.73 -9.08
C LEU A 215 6.33 5.15 -9.65
N GLY A 216 7.20 4.18 -9.94
CA GLY A 216 8.55 4.44 -10.42
C GLY A 216 9.47 3.23 -10.24
N GLU A 217 10.76 3.44 -10.47
CA GLU A 217 11.79 2.42 -10.26
C GLU A 217 12.71 2.78 -9.09
N LEU A 218 13.25 1.77 -8.41
CA LEU A 218 14.27 1.94 -7.37
C LEU A 218 15.50 2.71 -7.89
N PRO A 219 16.20 3.48 -7.04
CA PRO A 219 16.01 3.60 -5.60
C PRO A 219 14.79 4.46 -5.22
N VAL A 220 14.18 4.14 -4.08
CA VAL A 220 13.03 4.89 -3.54
C VAL A 220 13.19 5.13 -2.05
N LYS A 221 12.72 6.28 -1.58
CA LYS A 221 12.58 6.61 -0.17
C LYS A 221 11.11 6.64 0.23
N LEU A 222 10.78 5.90 1.28
CA LEU A 222 9.45 5.83 1.86
C LEU A 222 9.45 6.50 3.23
N THR A 223 8.50 7.40 3.46
CA THR A 223 8.24 8.00 4.77
C THR A 223 6.74 8.08 5.03
N LEU A 224 6.36 8.25 6.29
CA LEU A 224 4.98 8.63 6.61
C LEU A 224 4.74 10.11 6.23
N GLY A 225 3.55 10.43 5.74
CA GLY A 225 3.15 11.80 5.45
C GLY A 225 3.19 12.71 6.67
N LYS A 226 3.81 13.88 6.55
CA LYS A 226 4.02 14.82 7.68
C LYS A 226 2.74 15.55 8.12
N ARG A 227 1.86 15.84 7.16
CA ARG A 227 0.57 16.49 7.42
C ARG A 227 -0.52 15.52 7.01
N PRO A 228 -1.52 15.22 7.84
CA PRO A 228 -2.59 14.30 7.46
C PRO A 228 -3.40 14.89 6.30
N LEU A 229 -3.88 13.99 5.44
CA LEU A 229 -4.82 14.34 4.40
C LEU A 229 -6.20 14.58 5.04
N ARG A 230 -6.81 15.73 4.76
CA ARG A 230 -8.14 16.07 5.28
C ARG A 230 -9.21 15.54 4.33
N VAL A 231 -10.05 14.64 4.83
CA VAL A 231 -11.10 14.01 4.04
C VAL A 231 -12.44 14.10 4.74
N LEU A 232 -13.49 14.47 4.00
CA LEU A 232 -14.86 14.39 4.50
C LEU A 232 -15.35 12.95 4.50
N THR A 233 -15.86 12.49 5.63
CA THR A 233 -16.38 11.13 5.85
C THR A 233 -17.83 11.14 6.34
N PRO A 234 -18.60 10.08 6.08
CA PRO A 234 -19.99 10.00 6.53
C PRO A 234 -20.13 9.85 8.05
N THR A 235 -19.11 9.27 8.71
CA THR A 235 -19.08 9.02 10.16
C THR A 235 -17.67 9.26 10.72
N ASN A 236 -17.54 9.27 12.05
CA ASN A 236 -16.24 9.10 12.70
C ASN A 236 -15.71 7.68 12.44
N ILE A 237 -14.37 7.54 12.32
CA ILE A 237 -13.65 6.31 11.94
C ILE A 237 -12.50 6.10 12.91
#